data_AF-A0AAX3S9R5-F1
#
_entry.id   AF-A0AAX3S9R5-F1
#
_cell.length_a   1.000
_cell.length_b   1.000
_cell.length_c   1.000
_cell.angle_alpha   90.00
_cell.angle_beta   90.00
_cell.angle_gamma   90.00
#
_symmetry.space_group_name_H-M   'P 1'
#
loop_
_entity.id
_entity.type
_entity.pdbx_description
1 polymer ?
#
loop_
_entity_poly.entity_id
_entity_poly.type
_entity_poly.pdbx_seq_one_letter_code
_entity_poly.pdbx_strand_id
1 'polypeptide(L)'
;MAEWCCHASELGHTREATYRYDGLGRRISKTVRHTDGTTATTHYGWDGDRIVQEGTDNQGSTVVYEPGSFVPMLRIDESQQGHVLSASSPMPWVRQCS
;
A
#
# COMPACT_ATOMS: atom_id res chain seq x y z
N MET A 1 8.99 -16.67 -0.70
CA MET A 1 10.38 -16.27 -0.99
C MET A 1 10.46 -14.76 -0.84
N ALA A 2 11.36 -14.26 0.01
CA ALA A 2 11.53 -12.81 0.20
C ALA A 2 12.59 -12.33 -0.78
N GLU A 3 12.22 -11.39 -1.65
CA GLU A 3 13.15 -10.79 -2.61
C GLU A 3 13.76 -9.52 -2.00
N TRP A 4 15.08 -9.41 -2.13
CA TRP A 4 15.87 -8.30 -1.61
C TRP A 4 16.24 -7.38 -2.76
N CYS A 5 15.92 -6.10 -2.64
CA CYS A 5 16.30 -5.11 -3.62
C CYS A 5 17.01 -3.92 -2.94
N CYS A 6 18.29 -3.75 -3.23
CA CYS A 6 19.07 -2.59 -2.78
C CYS A 6 18.91 -1.47 -3.81
N HIS A 7 17.91 -0.61 -3.64
CA HIS A 7 17.79 0.63 -4.42
C HIS A 7 18.07 1.83 -3.51
N ALA A 8 19.17 2.53 -3.78
CA ALA A 8 19.40 3.86 -3.24
C ALA A 8 18.52 4.84 -4.02
N SER A 9 17.50 5.41 -3.37
CA SER A 9 16.75 6.54 -3.93
C SER A 9 17.68 7.74 -4.11
N GLU A 10 17.51 8.54 -5.16
CA GLU A 10 18.28 9.78 -5.42
C GLU A 10 18.22 10.78 -4.25
N LEU A 11 17.25 10.63 -3.36
CA LEU A 11 17.10 11.41 -2.12
C LEU A 11 17.83 10.82 -0.90
N GLY A 12 18.57 9.71 -1.05
CA GLY A 12 19.46 9.15 -0.01
C GLY A 12 18.78 8.52 1.21
N HIS A 13 17.44 8.37 1.20
CA HIS A 13 16.69 7.92 2.37
C HIS A 13 16.55 6.41 2.50
N THR A 14 16.74 5.62 1.44
CA THR A 14 16.48 4.17 1.45
C THR A 14 17.75 3.41 1.18
N ARG A 15 18.06 2.43 2.05
CA ARG A 15 19.24 1.57 1.91
C ARG A 15 18.87 0.19 1.40
N GLU A 16 17.78 -0.39 1.91
CA GLU A 16 17.35 -1.76 1.58
C GLU A 16 15.82 -1.85 1.56
N ALA A 17 15.26 -2.53 0.55
CA ALA A 17 13.84 -2.88 0.51
C ALA A 17 13.66 -4.40 0.42
N THR A 18 12.82 -4.95 1.30
CA THR A 18 12.45 -6.36 1.33
C THR A 18 10.98 -6.52 0.95
N TYR A 19 10.69 -7.46 0.06
CA TYR A 19 9.33 -7.71 -0.41
C TYR A 19 8.87 -9.11 -0.01
N ARG A 20 7.58 -9.23 0.35
CA ARG A 20 6.92 -10.52 0.57
C ARG A 20 5.79 -10.68 -0.42
N TYR A 21 5.62 -11.92 -0.89
CA TYR A 21 4.64 -12.29 -1.89
C TYR A 21 3.78 -13.46 -1.40
N ASP A 22 2.55 -13.55 -1.89
CA ASP A 22 1.70 -14.73 -1.74
C ASP A 22 2.02 -15.81 -2.80
N GLY A 23 1.30 -16.93 -2.76
CA GLY A 23 1.48 -18.03 -3.70
C GLY A 23 1.11 -17.71 -5.16
N LEU A 24 0.41 -16.59 -5.40
CA LEU A 24 0.08 -16.10 -6.74
C LEU A 24 1.13 -15.08 -7.25
N GLY A 25 2.17 -14.79 -6.47
CA GLY A 25 3.21 -13.83 -6.84
C GLY A 25 2.79 -12.37 -6.64
N ARG A 26 1.71 -12.10 -5.90
CA ARG A 26 1.28 -10.73 -5.58
C ARG A 26 1.99 -10.23 -4.34
N ARG A 27 2.41 -8.95 -4.34
CA ARG A 27 3.12 -8.34 -3.21
C ARG A 27 2.16 -8.15 -2.02
N ILE A 28 2.41 -8.81 -0.90
CA ILE A 28 1.62 -8.69 0.35
C ILE A 28 2.27 -7.77 1.39
N SER A 29 3.58 -7.53 1.29
CA SER A 29 4.24 -6.50 2.09
C SER A 29 5.52 -5.97 1.46
N LYS A 30 5.90 -4.76 1.86
CA LYS A 30 7.16 -4.09 1.55
C LYS A 30 7.73 -3.53 2.84
N THR A 31 8.97 -3.88 3.18
CA THR A 31 9.70 -3.32 4.32
C THR A 31 10.89 -2.53 3.80
N VAL A 32 10.97 -1.26 4.15
CA VAL A 32 12.03 -0.33 3.75
C VAL A 32 12.88 0.02 4.96
N ARG A 33 14.19 -0.22 4.85
CA ARG A 33 15.17 0.22 5.84
C ARG A 33 15.80 1.53 5.36
N HIS A 34 15.68 2.54 6.19
CA HIS A 34 16.20 3.87 5.92
C HIS A 34 17.66 4.01 6.37
N THR A 35 18.33 5.03 5.85
CA THR A 35 19.73 5.34 6.17
C THR A 35 19.91 5.82 7.60
N ASP A 36 18.87 6.39 8.21
CA ASP A 36 18.80 6.77 9.63
C ASP A 36 18.59 5.58 10.59
N GLY A 37 18.48 4.36 10.06
CA GLY A 37 18.25 3.14 10.84
C GLY A 37 16.78 2.83 11.13
N THR A 38 15.85 3.71 10.76
CA THR A 38 14.42 3.44 10.89
C THR A 38 13.96 2.41 9.85
N THR A 39 12.86 1.74 10.15
CA THR A 39 12.25 0.74 9.25
C THR A 39 10.77 1.03 9.13
N ALA A 40 10.28 1.09 7.89
CA ALA A 40 8.86 1.27 7.59
C ALA A 40 8.34 0.03 6.85
N THR A 41 7.23 -0.55 7.31
CA THR A 41 6.57 -1.66 6.62
C THR A 41 5.22 -1.21 6.09
N THR A 42 4.94 -1.52 4.83
CA THR A 42 3.66 -1.36 4.17
C THR A 42 3.09 -2.73 3.83
N HIS A 43 1.85 -2.97 4.19
CA HIS A 43 1.06 -4.15 3.92
C HIS A 43 0.06 -3.89 2.81
N TYR A 44 -0.22 -4.92 2.01
CA TYR A 44 -1.10 -4.86 0.85
C TYR A 44 -2.17 -5.96 0.94
N GLY A 45 -3.43 -5.57 0.86
CA GLY A 45 -4.57 -6.48 0.73
C GLY A 45 -5.06 -6.54 -0.70
N TRP A 46 -5.43 -7.73 -1.17
CA TRP A 46 -5.84 -7.97 -2.55
C TRP A 46 -7.26 -8.55 -2.65
N ASP A 47 -8.04 -8.07 -3.63
CA ASP A 47 -9.29 -8.66 -4.12
C ASP A 47 -9.10 -9.02 -5.60
N GLY A 48 -9.04 -10.32 -5.91
CA GLY A 48 -8.60 -10.78 -7.25
C GLY A 48 -7.25 -10.18 -7.64
N ASP A 49 -7.18 -9.50 -8.77
CA ASP A 49 -5.95 -8.85 -9.26
C ASP A 49 -5.78 -7.40 -8.77
N ARG A 50 -6.55 -6.98 -7.77
CA ARG A 50 -6.66 -5.57 -7.37
C ARG A 50 -6.19 -5.37 -5.93
N ILE A 51 -5.36 -4.37 -5.69
CA ILE A 51 -5.05 -3.92 -4.32
C ILE A 51 -6.28 -3.18 -3.79
N VAL A 52 -6.82 -3.65 -2.67
CA VAL A 52 -7.96 -3.04 -1.98
C VAL A 52 -7.56 -2.40 -0.65
N GLN A 53 -6.40 -2.76 -0.12
CA GLN A 53 -5.88 -2.21 1.13
C GLN A 53 -4.39 -1.90 0.98
N GLU A 54 -3.98 -0.72 1.44
CA GLU A 54 -2.58 -0.36 1.63
C GLU A 54 -2.45 0.30 3.00
N GLY A 55 -1.50 -0.15 3.81
CA GLY A 55 -1.28 0.48 5.11
C GLY A 55 0.05 0.15 5.76
N THR A 56 0.48 1.04 6.63
CA THR A 56 1.59 0.87 7.58
C THR A 56 1.01 0.68 8.98
N ASP A 57 1.86 0.46 9.97
CA ASP A 57 1.44 0.31 11.37
C ASP A 57 0.66 1.54 11.91
N ASN A 58 0.84 2.71 11.31
CA ASN A 58 0.28 3.97 11.81
C ASN A 58 -0.87 4.55 10.98
N GLN A 59 -1.00 4.11 9.74
CA GLN A 59 -1.98 4.64 8.78
C GLN A 59 -2.30 3.60 7.72
N GLY A 60 -3.52 3.56 7.24
CA GLY A 60 -3.93 2.66 6.17
C GLY A 60 -5.14 3.19 5.42
N SER A 61 -5.37 2.66 4.23
CA SER A 61 -6.58 2.93 3.50
C SER A 61 -7.14 1.66 2.87
N THR A 62 -8.45 1.56 2.87
CA THR A 62 -9.21 0.46 2.27
C THR A 62 -10.21 1.02 1.28
N VAL A 63 -10.30 0.44 0.09
CA VAL A 63 -11.23 0.84 -0.96
C VAL A 63 -12.24 -0.28 -1.21
N VAL A 64 -13.53 0.06 -1.16
CA VAL A 64 -14.64 -0.82 -1.50
C VAL A 64 -15.14 -0.47 -2.89
N TYR A 65 -15.28 -1.48 -3.74
CA TYR A 65 -15.75 -1.34 -5.12
C TYR A 65 -17.17 -1.89 -5.29
N GLU A 66 -17.86 -1.38 -6.31
CA GLU A 66 -19.10 -2.00 -6.77
C GLU A 66 -18.87 -3.44 -7.27
N PRO A 67 -19.80 -4.39 -7.05
CA PRO A 67 -19.66 -5.76 -7.52
C PRO A 67 -19.47 -5.84 -9.03
N GLY A 68 -18.41 -6.51 -9.49
CA GLY A 68 -18.12 -6.71 -10.91
C GLY A 68 -17.71 -5.45 -11.66
N SER A 69 -17.42 -4.34 -10.97
CA SER A 69 -17.10 -3.05 -11.56
C SER A 69 -15.79 -2.49 -11.00
N PHE A 70 -15.21 -1.54 -11.74
CA PHE A 70 -14.03 -0.79 -11.31
C PHE A 70 -14.37 0.52 -10.60
N VAL A 71 -15.66 0.76 -10.33
CA VAL A 71 -16.15 1.98 -9.68
C VAL A 71 -15.93 1.89 -8.15
N PRO A 72 -15.14 2.80 -7.55
CA PRO A 72 -14.99 2.85 -6.10
C PRO A 72 -16.24 3.45 -5.45
N MET A 73 -16.78 2.78 -4.44
CA MET A 73 -17.94 3.24 -3.66
C MET A 73 -17.52 3.98 -2.40
N LEU A 74 -16.50 3.46 -1.72
CA LEU A 74 -16.09 3.95 -0.41
C LEU A 74 -14.58 3.84 -0.27
N ARG A 75 -13.96 4.90 0.26
CA ARG A 75 -12.61 4.83 0.80
C ARG A 75 -12.66 5.07 2.30
N ILE A 76 -12.03 4.15 3.01
CA ILE A 76 -11.82 4.21 4.44
C ILE A 76 -10.37 4.60 4.65
N ASP A 77 -10.12 5.68 5.36
CA ASP A 77 -8.77 6.08 5.78
C ASP A 77 -8.65 5.92 7.29
N GLU A 78 -7.65 5.15 7.70
CA GLU A 78 -7.36 4.80 9.07
C GLU A 78 -6.07 5.50 9.44
N SER A 79 -6.10 6.36 10.45
CA SER A 79 -4.90 6.92 11.07
C SER A 79 -5.00 6.72 12.57
N GLN A 80 -3.88 6.64 13.28
CA GLN A 80 -3.88 6.56 14.76
C GLN A 80 -4.60 7.74 15.47
N GLN A 81 -5.11 8.74 14.73
CA GLN A 81 -5.90 9.86 15.23
C GLN A 81 -7.42 9.71 14.99
N GLY A 82 -7.90 8.55 14.52
CA GLY A 82 -9.33 8.27 14.34
C GLY A 82 -9.67 7.86 12.91
N HIS A 83 -10.68 7.00 12.78
CA HIS A 83 -11.18 6.45 11.51
C HIS A 83 -12.01 7.53 10.79
N VAL A 84 -11.52 8.07 9.68
CA VAL A 84 -12.26 9.07 8.89
C VAL A 84 -12.94 8.37 7.72
N LEU A 85 -14.26 8.24 7.80
CA LEU A 85 -15.09 7.70 6.71
C LEU A 85 -15.32 8.80 5.67
N SER A 86 -14.83 8.63 4.43
CA SER A 86 -15.10 9.56 3.34
C SER A 86 -15.93 8.87 2.24
N ALA A 87 -17.23 9.15 2.19
CA ALA A 87 -18.10 8.74 1.08
C ALA A 87 -17.71 9.53 -0.18
N SER A 88 -17.29 8.84 -1.23
CA SER A 88 -16.52 9.46 -2.31
C SER A 88 -17.42 9.98 -3.45
N SER A 89 -17.38 11.29 -3.70
CA SER A 89 -17.56 11.85 -5.05
C SER A 89 -16.35 11.47 -5.93
N PRO A 90 -16.42 11.49 -7.28
CA PRO A 90 -15.41 10.87 -8.14
C PRO A 90 -14.05 11.57 -7.99
N MET A 91 -13.04 10.85 -7.50
CA MET A 91 -11.78 11.46 -7.13
C MET A 91 -10.69 11.36 -8.23
N PRO A 92 -9.94 12.44 -8.53
CA PRO A 92 -9.04 12.57 -9.70
C PRO A 92 -7.58 12.15 -9.43
N TRP A 93 -7.32 10.98 -8.83
CA TRP A 93 -5.94 10.60 -8.42
C TRP A 93 -5.58 9.12 -8.61
N VAL A 94 -6.16 8.43 -9.59
CA VAL A 94 -5.57 7.18 -10.10
C VAL A 94 -4.22 7.52 -10.73
N ARG A 95 -3.17 7.59 -9.92
CA ARG A 95 -1.79 7.48 -10.36
C ARG A 95 -1.48 6.00 -10.40
N GLN A 96 -1.52 5.46 -11.61
CA GLN A 96 -0.85 4.20 -11.96
C GLN A 96 0.60 4.30 -11.52
N CYS A 97 1.01 3.42 -10.61
CA CYS A 97 2.41 3.03 -10.55
C CYS A 97 2.60 1.99 -11.67
N SER A 98 3.12 2.47 -12.81
CA SER A 98 3.73 1.64 -13.85
C SER A 98 5.04 1.01 -13.38
#